data_AF-A0A8W8P0W1-F1
#
_entry.id   AF-A0A8W8P0W1-F1
#
_cell.length_a   1.000
_cell.length_b   1.000
_cell.length_c   1.000
_cell.angle_alpha   90.00
_cell.angle_beta   90.00
_cell.angle_gamma   90.00
#
_symmetry.space_group_name_H-M   'P 1'
#
loop_
_entity.id
_entity.type
_entity.pdbx_description
1 polymer ?
#
loop_
_entity_poly.entity_id
_entity_poly.type
_entity_poly.pdbx_seq_one_letter_code
_entity_poly.pdbx_strand_id
1 'polypeptide(L)' 'MDDKTRETVIEKVRKIVQMIGYPDWILDSVQLDKYYENVTLVTGEFLVSHLNIRRESVLRNHNKLGTVPDRQE' A
#
# COMPACT_ATOMS: atom_id res chain seq x y z
N MET A 1 -5.61 -16.48 32.43
CA MET A 1 -4.41 -16.16 31.62
C MET A 1 -3.24 -16.18 32.55
N ASP A 2 -2.17 -16.87 32.17
CA ASP A 2 -0.91 -16.77 32.91
C ASP A 2 -0.28 -15.39 32.65
N ASP A 3 0.58 -14.94 33.57
CA ASP A 3 1.14 -13.59 33.51
C ASP A 3 2.02 -13.38 32.26
N LYS A 4 2.68 -14.42 31.75
CA LYS A 4 3.47 -14.36 30.51
C LYS A 4 2.60 -14.11 29.27
N THR A 5 1.44 -14.77 29.18
CA THR A 5 0.48 -14.52 28.09
C THR A 5 -0.10 -13.11 28.20
N ARG A 6 -0.33 -12.61 29.42
CA ARG A 6 -0.82 -11.24 29.63
C ARG A 6 0.19 -10.19 29.14
N GLU A 7 1.47 -10.34 29.47
CA GLU A 7 2.53 -9.42 29.01
C GLU A 7 2.65 -9.41 27.48
N THR A 8 2.63 -10.59 26.85
CA THR A 8 2.68 -10.72 25.38
C THR A 8 1.50 -10.02 24.71
N VAL A 9 0.30 -10.13 25.30
CA VAL A 9 -0.91 -9.46 24.78
C VAL A 9 -0.77 -7.94 24.90
N ILE A 10 -0.29 -7.43 26.05
CA ILE A 10 -0.07 -5.99 26.25
C ILE A 10 0.96 -5.46 25.23
N GLU A 11 2.05 -6.20 25.00
CA GLU A 11 3.06 -5.81 24.02
C GLU A 11 2.49 -5.76 22.60
N LYS A 12 1.67 -6.75 22.22
CA LYS A 12 1.00 -6.78 20.92
C LYS A 12 0.09 -5.57 20.73
N VAL A 13 -0.73 -5.24 21.74
CA VAL A 13 -1.65 -4.09 21.70
C VAL A 13 -0.89 -2.78 21.53
N ARG A 14 0.24 -2.61 22.23
CA ARG A 14 1.09 -1.41 22.10
C ARG A 14 1.70 -1.23 20.71
N LYS A 15 1.89 -2.32 19.95
CA LYS A 15 2.50 -2.30 18.60
C LYS A 15 1.47 -2.21 17.46
N ILE A 16 0.18 -2.09 17.77
CA ILE A 16 -0.85 -1.91 16.74
C ILE A 16 -0.64 -0.55 16.08
N VAL A 17 -0.38 -0.57 14.77
CA VAL A 17 -0.32 0.64 13.94
C VAL A 17 -1.75 1.10 13.69
N GLN A 18 -2.02 2.38 13.94
CA GLN A 18 -3.31 3.00 13.67
C GLN A 18 -3.20 3.83 12.40
N MET A 19 -4.06 3.55 11.41
CA MET A 19 -4.21 4.35 10.21
C MET A 19 -5.63 4.92 10.22
N ILE A 20 -5.76 6.25 10.36
CA ILE A 20 -7.05 6.93 10.52
C ILE A 20 -7.31 7.76 9.29
N GLY A 21 -8.40 7.47 8.58
CA GLY A 21 -8.75 8.17 7.34
C GLY A 21 -8.01 7.60 6.14
N TYR A 22 -6.89 8.21 5.77
CA TYR A 22 -6.10 7.85 4.60
C TYR A 22 -4.59 7.90 4.89
N PRO A 23 -3.75 7.25 4.07
CA PRO A 23 -2.30 7.32 4.23
C PRO A 23 -1.78 8.73 3.96
N ASP A 24 -0.89 9.24 4.81
CA ASP A 24 -0.38 10.61 4.67
C ASP A 24 0.34 10.87 3.34
N TRP A 25 0.94 9.83 2.74
CA TRP A 25 1.70 9.95 1.49
C TRP A 25 0.85 10.43 0.30
N ILE A 26 -0.47 10.25 0.32
CA ILE A 26 -1.33 10.71 -0.77
C ILE A 26 -1.47 12.23 -0.81
N LEU A 27 -1.18 12.92 0.29
CA LEU A 27 -1.17 14.38 0.36
C LEU A 27 0.10 14.99 -0.22
N ASP A 28 1.17 14.19 -0.34
CA ASP A 28 2.41 14.58 -0.98
C ASP A 28 2.30 14.32 -2.48
N SER A 29 2.13 15.39 -3.27
CA SER A 29 2.05 15.31 -4.73
C SER A 29 3.23 14.59 -5.37
N VAL A 30 4.44 14.72 -4.81
CA VAL A 30 5.63 14.07 -5.37
C VAL A 30 5.54 12.56 -5.19
N GLN A 31 5.08 12.11 -4.03
CA GLN A 31 4.89 10.68 -3.77
C GLN A 31 3.71 10.11 -4.57
N LEU A 32 2.62 10.87 -4.68
CA LEU A 32 1.45 10.47 -5.45
C LEU A 32 1.76 10.33 -6.94
N ASP A 33 2.45 11.31 -7.52
CA ASP A 33 2.86 11.30 -8.92
C ASP A 33 3.80 10.13 -9.20
N LYS A 34 4.78 9.91 -8.32
CA LYS A 34 5.68 8.76 -8.40
C LYS A 34 4.93 7.43 -8.32
N TYR A 35 3.91 7.32 -7.46
CA TYR A 35 3.12 6.09 -7.35
C TYR A 35 2.39 5.76 -8.66
N TYR A 36 1.91 6.76 -9.39
CA TYR A 36 1.18 6.58 -10.65
C TYR A 36 2.04 6.77 -11.91
N GLU A 37 3.36 6.95 -11.78
CA GLU A 37 4.27 7.31 -12.88
C GLU A 37 4.20 6.35 -14.09
N ASN A 38 3.97 5.06 -13.83
CA ASN A 38 3.92 4.03 -14.87
C ASN A 38 2.51 3.77 -15.42
N VAL A 39 1.47 4.41 -14.86
CA VAL A 39 0.09 4.22 -15.30
C VAL A 39 -0.20 5.13 -16.50
N THR A 40 -0.39 4.53 -17.67
CA THR A 40 -0.74 5.26 -18.90
C THR A 40 -2.23 5.17 -19.20
N LEU A 41 -2.89 6.33 -19.33
CA LEU A 41 -4.30 6.45 -19.72
C LEU A 41 -4.41 6.94 -21.17
N VAL A 42 -5.32 6.33 -21.92
CA VAL A 42 -5.59 6.68 -23.33
C VAL A 42 -7.00 7.23 -23.42
N THR A 43 -7.11 8.54 -23.70
CA THR A 43 -8.40 9.24 -23.80
C THR A 43 -9.27 8.62 -24.89
N GLY A 44 -10.53 8.31 -24.56
CA GLY A 44 -11.48 7.68 -25.50
C GLY A 44 -11.37 6.15 -25.57
N GLU A 45 -10.31 5.56 -25.00
CA GLU A 45 -10.10 4.11 -24.98
C GLU A 45 -10.17 3.56 -23.55
N PHE A 46 -11.40 3.37 -23.07
CA PHE A 46 -11.66 2.87 -21.72
C PHE A 46 -11.02 1.50 -21.48
N LEU A 47 -11.20 0.55 -22.41
CA LEU A 47 -10.69 -0.81 -22.26
C LEU A 47 -9.16 -0.85 -22.20
N VAL A 48 -8.48 -0.12 -23.08
CA VAL A 48 -7.02 -0.05 -23.11
C VAL A 48 -6.48 0.57 -21.82
N SER A 49 -7.05 1.69 -21.39
CA SER A 49 -6.70 2.33 -20.12
C SER A 49 -6.90 1.38 -18.94
N HIS A 50 -7.99 0.61 -18.92
CA HIS A 50 -8.25 -0.38 -17.89
C HIS A 50 -7.20 -1.49 -17.87
N LEU A 51 -6.82 -2.02 -19.05
CA LEU A 51 -5.78 -3.04 -19.17
C LEU A 51 -4.41 -2.52 -18.71
N ASN A 52 -4.08 -1.26 -19.01
CA ASN A 52 -2.85 -0.62 -18.55
C ASN A 52 -2.81 -0.53 -17.01
N ILE A 53 -3.89 -0.05 -16.38
CA ILE A 53 -3.98 0.01 -14.91
C ILE A 53 -3.82 -1.39 -14.30
N ARG A 54 -4.46 -2.42 -14.89
CA ARG A 54 -4.36 -3.80 -14.39
C ARG A 54 -2.95 -4.35 -14.54
N ARG A 55 -2.29 -4.12 -15.66
CA ARG A 55 -0.89 -4.52 -15.90
C ARG A 55 0.03 -3.92 -14.83
N GLU A 56 -0.07 -2.62 -14.60
CA GLU A 56 0.76 -1.93 -13.61
C GLU A 56 0.50 -2.41 -12.18
N SER A 57 -0.77 -2.69 -11.83
CA SER A 57 -1.10 -3.28 -10.52
C SER A 57 -0.42 -4.63 -10.31
N VAL A 58 -0.40 -5.48 -11.33
CA VAL A 58 0.28 -6.80 -11.26
C VAL A 58 1.78 -6.63 -11.13
N LEU A 59 2.40 -5.77 -11.95
CA LEU A 59 3.84 -5.51 -11.90
C LEU A 59 4.27 -4.96 -10.55
N ARG A 60 3.52 -4.02 -9.98
CA ARG A 60 3.79 -3.46 -8.66
C ARG A 60 3.78 -4.54 -7.57
N ASN A 61 2.77 -5.41 -7.57
CA ASN A 61 2.70 -6.52 -6.62
C ASN A 61 3.86 -7.52 -6.82
N HIS A 62 4.24 -7.78 -8.07
CA HIS A 62 5.37 -8.65 -8.38
C HIS A 62 6.70 -8.06 -7.90
N ASN A 63 6.90 -6.74 -8.06
CA ASN A 63 8.10 -6.04 -7.61
C ASN A 63 8.25 -6.01 -6.08
N LYS A 64 7.16 -6.21 -5.32
CA LYS A 64 7.23 -6.33 -3.86
C LYS A 64 7.78 -7.68 -3.38
N LEU A 65 7.88 -8.68 -4.26
CA LEU A 65 8.40 -10.00 -3.90
C LEU A 65 9.87 -9.89 -3.47
N GLY A 66 10.18 -10.36 -2.25
CA GLY A 66 11.53 -10.27 -1.67
C GLY A 66 11.87 -8.93 -1.03
N THR A 67 10.95 -7.97 -1.02
CA THR A 67 11.10 -6.69 -0.30
C THR A 67 10.47 -6.74 1.09
N VAL A 68 10.87 -5.85 1.99
CA VAL A 68 10.25 -5.72 3.32
C VAL A 68 8.86 -5.08 3.17
N PRO A 69 7.79 -5.67 3.74
CA PRO A 69 6.46 -5.08 3.66
C PRO A 69 6.39 -3.69 4.30
N ASP A 70 5.93 -2.71 3.52
CA ASP A 70 5.55 -1.41 4.05
C ASP A 70 4.19 -1.52 4.78
N ARG A 71 4.08 -0.82 5.91
CA ARG A 71 2.86 -0.78 6.74
C ARG A 71 2.03 0.49 6.52
N GLN A 72 2.56 1.45 5.77
CA GLN A 72 1.93 2.74 5.46
C GLN A 72 1.41 2.81 4.03
N GLU A 73 1.68 1.78 3.22
CA GLU A 73 1.12 1.57 1.88
C GLU A 73 -0.14 0.69 1.96
#